data_AF-F3QHM7-F1
#
_entry.id   AF-F3QHM7-F1
#
_cell.length_a   1.000
_cell.length_b   1.000
_cell.length_c   1.000
_cell.angle_alpha   90.00
_cell.angle_beta   90.00
_cell.angle_gamma   90.00
#
_symmetry.space_group_name_H-M   'P 1'
#
loop_
_entity.id
_entity.type
_entity.pdbx_description
1 polymer ?
#
loop_
_entity_poly.entity_id
_entity_poly.type
_entity_poly.pdbx_seq_one_letter_code
_entity_poly.pdbx_strand_id
1 'polypeptide(L)'
;MSENFTKLVESFYGSTIGNVRSPVWMCGLEWGGGYDSKIPILESELEPYGLEDIQTTSLQDFIDNFWASGSPFCRNTMKILCELYNCTEPETEASYDQDWEPWEELGIVGVNGLALILNAFPISFENRRVSGKKWNEYKVRTTKDERNPILLSEWTGLKNFDEYIKFVVKHRSKIYSNERKLRKPKLIICFGKQSLDTFLDLWDVESRTPSLAFNFDDPFNPDFESKSHPNCFAYWTDETLVAVVPFPGGPNGIKSKPRITNVSTWLYNAVAKRYGPNWLDIPNIVVSEKTEEVSIQSEVLSETRLFQDLVNQQLACLERLKGAAAKLPDSWYSTEDGQKQLESLKETLLRDYFHEFDALRKNLKDQQDQKRKETLEKLR
;
A
#
# COMPACT_ATOMS: atom_id res chain seq x y z
N MET A 1 -11.18 -13.80 -17.05
CA MET A 1 -10.09 -13.12 -16.33
C MET A 1 -9.38 -12.22 -17.32
N SER A 2 -9.25 -10.94 -16.98
CA SER A 2 -8.55 -9.94 -17.79
C SER A 2 -7.04 -10.18 -17.78
N GLU A 3 -6.39 -10.01 -18.94
CA GLU A 3 -4.92 -10.05 -19.05
C GLU A 3 -4.25 -8.92 -18.24
N ASN A 4 -4.88 -7.73 -18.21
CA ASN A 4 -4.37 -6.60 -17.43
C ASN A 4 -4.37 -6.91 -15.93
N PHE A 5 -5.40 -7.60 -15.43
CA PHE A 5 -5.43 -8.04 -14.04
C PHE A 5 -4.30 -9.03 -13.74
N THR A 6 -4.07 -10.01 -14.62
CA THR A 6 -2.97 -10.97 -14.44
C THR A 6 -1.62 -10.27 -14.42
N LYS A 7 -1.36 -9.32 -15.35
CA LYS A 7 -0.13 -8.52 -15.37
C LYS A 7 0.02 -7.66 -14.11
N LEU A 8 -1.05 -7.07 -13.62
CA LEU A 8 -1.06 -6.29 -12.38
C LEU A 8 -0.67 -7.15 -11.17
N VAL A 9 -1.25 -8.35 -11.05
CA VAL A 9 -0.88 -9.31 -10.01
C VAL A 9 0.58 -9.72 -10.18
N GLU A 10 1.03 -9.97 -11.40
CA GLU A 10 2.40 -10.32 -11.75
C GLU A 10 3.34 -9.09 -11.84
N SER A 11 3.16 -8.13 -10.93
CA SER A 11 3.96 -6.91 -10.83
C SER A 11 4.15 -6.49 -9.37
N PHE A 12 4.91 -5.41 -9.14
CA PHE A 12 5.10 -4.79 -7.83
C PHE A 12 4.07 -3.71 -7.50
N TYR A 13 3.03 -3.54 -8.34
CA TYR A 13 2.00 -2.52 -8.15
C TYR A 13 1.42 -2.51 -6.72
N GLY A 14 1.22 -1.31 -6.19
CA GLY A 14 0.78 -1.09 -4.82
C GLY A 14 1.91 -1.07 -3.79
N SER A 15 3.16 -1.26 -4.18
CA SER A 15 4.33 -1.08 -3.31
C SER A 15 4.81 0.38 -3.34
N THR A 16 5.56 0.82 -2.33
CA THR A 16 6.10 2.18 -2.28
C THR A 16 7.52 2.24 -2.81
N ILE A 17 7.97 3.42 -3.23
CA ILE A 17 9.36 3.66 -3.64
C ILE A 17 10.35 3.36 -2.50
N GLY A 18 11.56 2.91 -2.82
CA GLY A 18 12.61 2.67 -1.85
C GLY A 18 13.91 2.15 -2.47
N ASN A 19 14.84 1.70 -1.64
CA ASN A 19 16.06 1.08 -2.11
C ASN A 19 15.84 -0.43 -2.36
N VAL A 20 15.78 -0.84 -3.63
CA VAL A 20 15.54 -2.25 -4.00
C VAL A 20 16.69 -3.17 -3.60
N ARG A 21 17.85 -2.61 -3.24
CA ARG A 21 19.03 -3.34 -2.76
C ARG A 21 19.15 -3.34 -1.23
N SER A 22 18.20 -2.75 -0.52
CA SER A 22 18.23 -2.72 0.94
C SER A 22 18.35 -4.15 1.50
N PRO A 23 19.18 -4.37 2.54
CA PRO A 23 19.24 -5.65 3.24
C PRO A 23 17.98 -5.92 4.05
N VAL A 24 17.12 -4.91 4.24
CA VAL A 24 15.86 -4.98 4.97
C VAL A 24 14.71 -4.63 4.03
N TRP A 25 13.83 -5.61 3.78
CA TRP A 25 12.57 -5.34 3.11
C TRP A 25 11.42 -5.40 4.11
N MET A 26 10.40 -4.61 3.86
CA MET A 26 9.21 -4.56 4.69
C MET A 26 8.01 -4.91 3.82
N CYS A 27 7.05 -5.65 4.36
CA CYS A 27 5.92 -6.15 3.59
C CYS A 27 4.61 -5.94 4.34
N GLY A 28 3.81 -5.00 3.87
CA GLY A 28 2.41 -4.86 4.23
C GLY A 28 1.53 -5.80 3.41
N LEU A 29 0.24 -5.78 3.70
CA LEU A 29 -0.73 -6.54 2.92
C LEU A 29 -1.26 -5.72 1.76
N GLU A 30 -1.60 -4.47 2.01
CA GLU A 30 -2.12 -3.50 1.03
C GLU A 30 -1.82 -2.08 1.55
N TRP A 31 -1.79 -1.09 0.65
CA TRP A 31 -1.58 0.30 1.03
C TRP A 31 -2.83 0.91 1.67
N GLY A 32 -2.68 2.00 2.42
CA GLY A 32 -3.80 2.67 3.10
C GLY A 32 -4.74 3.41 2.14
N GLY A 33 -5.98 3.65 2.59
CA GLY A 33 -7.02 4.36 1.81
C GLY A 33 -7.90 3.39 1.01
N GLY A 34 -7.28 2.66 0.09
CA GLY A 34 -7.96 1.64 -0.74
C GLY A 34 -9.09 2.18 -1.61
N TYR A 35 -9.60 1.34 -2.50
CA TYR A 35 -10.73 1.71 -3.35
C TYR A 35 -12.07 1.61 -2.60
N ASP A 36 -12.96 2.57 -2.85
CA ASP A 36 -14.36 2.58 -2.39
C ASP A 36 -15.22 1.78 -3.37
N SER A 37 -16.07 0.88 -2.88
CA SER A 37 -17.00 0.12 -3.73
C SER A 37 -18.01 1.00 -4.47
N LYS A 38 -18.20 2.25 -4.05
CA LYS A 38 -19.11 3.21 -4.68
C LYS A 38 -18.51 3.91 -5.90
N ILE A 39 -17.20 3.86 -6.09
CA ILE A 39 -16.48 4.51 -7.20
C ILE A 39 -15.79 3.42 -8.01
N PRO A 40 -16.10 3.25 -9.30
CA PRO A 40 -15.41 2.26 -10.13
C PRO A 40 -13.91 2.52 -10.17
N ILE A 41 -13.11 1.46 -10.04
CA ILE A 41 -11.65 1.52 -10.17
C ILE A 41 -11.32 1.82 -11.63
N LEU A 42 -10.46 2.81 -11.88
CA LEU A 42 -9.99 3.11 -13.24
C LEU A 42 -8.90 2.10 -13.62
N GLU A 43 -9.14 1.29 -14.65
CA GLU A 43 -8.12 0.35 -15.13
C GLU A 43 -6.84 1.07 -15.62
N SER A 44 -6.99 2.29 -16.13
CA SER A 44 -5.87 3.14 -16.56
C SER A 44 -4.94 3.57 -15.42
N GLU A 45 -5.35 3.43 -14.16
CA GLU A 45 -4.51 3.73 -12.99
C GLU A 45 -3.79 2.49 -12.46
N LEU A 46 -4.15 1.31 -12.97
CA LEU A 46 -3.59 0.01 -12.60
C LEU A 46 -2.46 -0.37 -13.55
N GLU A 47 -1.53 0.57 -13.82
CA GLU A 47 -0.38 0.32 -14.68
C GLU A 47 0.67 -0.52 -13.94
N PRO A 48 0.96 -1.75 -14.38
CA PRO A 48 1.93 -2.61 -13.70
C PRO A 48 3.35 -2.07 -13.83
N TYR A 49 4.14 -2.23 -12.77
CA TYR A 49 5.57 -1.87 -12.74
C TYR A 49 6.40 -2.98 -12.08
N GLY A 50 7.67 -3.08 -12.49
CA GLY A 50 8.67 -4.01 -11.95
C GLY A 50 9.30 -3.49 -10.65
N LEU A 51 10.20 -4.30 -10.07
CA LEU A 51 10.90 -3.91 -8.84
C LEU A 51 11.85 -2.73 -9.08
N GLU A 52 12.56 -2.71 -10.20
CA GLU A 52 13.51 -1.62 -10.51
C GLU A 52 12.80 -0.26 -10.71
N ASP A 53 11.52 -0.26 -11.08
CA ASP A 53 10.73 0.97 -11.26
C ASP A 53 10.40 1.66 -9.92
N ILE A 54 10.56 0.95 -8.80
CA ILE A 54 10.39 1.51 -7.45
C ILE A 54 11.72 1.84 -6.76
N GLN A 55 12.85 1.78 -7.49
CA GLN A 55 14.13 2.24 -6.98
C GLN A 55 14.11 3.77 -6.83
N THR A 56 14.36 4.24 -5.62
CA THR A 56 14.50 5.68 -5.39
C THR A 56 15.81 6.22 -5.96
N THR A 57 15.73 7.38 -6.59
CA THR A 57 16.84 8.03 -7.31
C THR A 57 17.41 9.25 -6.58
N SER A 58 16.68 9.78 -5.59
CA SER A 58 17.10 10.86 -4.71
C SER A 58 16.23 10.89 -3.44
N LEU A 59 16.60 11.67 -2.42
CA LEU A 59 15.73 11.93 -1.27
C LEU A 59 14.40 12.55 -1.69
N GLN A 60 14.41 13.51 -2.60
CA GLN A 60 13.19 14.19 -3.04
C GLN A 60 12.22 13.21 -3.71
N ASP A 61 12.75 12.33 -4.57
CA ASP A 61 11.98 11.25 -5.19
C ASP A 61 11.39 10.30 -4.14
N PHE A 62 12.14 9.97 -3.09
CA PHE A 62 11.60 9.21 -1.96
C PHE A 62 10.45 9.96 -1.28
N ILE A 63 10.63 11.24 -0.91
CA ILE A 63 9.61 12.03 -0.21
C ILE A 63 8.31 12.14 -1.03
N ASP A 64 8.43 12.41 -2.32
CA ASP A 64 7.30 12.63 -3.21
C ASP A 64 6.49 11.34 -3.46
N ASN A 65 7.17 10.19 -3.48
CA ASN A 65 6.57 8.90 -3.81
C ASN A 65 6.37 7.97 -2.60
N PHE A 66 6.80 8.36 -1.40
CA PHE A 66 6.55 7.60 -0.17
C PHE A 66 5.12 7.78 0.32
N TRP A 67 4.23 6.91 -0.15
CA TRP A 67 2.80 7.05 0.05
C TRP A 67 2.38 7.02 1.52
N ALA A 68 1.39 7.85 1.84
CA ALA A 68 0.73 7.86 3.14
C ALA A 68 1.70 7.94 4.34
N SER A 69 2.75 8.77 4.22
CA SER A 69 3.77 9.01 5.26
C SER A 69 3.18 9.32 6.64
N GLY A 70 2.03 10.00 6.70
CA GLY A 70 1.29 10.28 7.94
C GLY A 70 0.53 9.10 8.55
N SER A 71 0.37 7.98 7.82
CA SER A 71 -0.37 6.81 8.31
C SER A 71 0.35 6.13 9.48
N PRO A 72 -0.39 5.60 10.49
CA PRO A 72 0.24 4.89 11.61
C PRO A 72 1.18 3.76 11.17
N PHE A 73 0.85 3.09 10.06
CA PHE A 73 1.67 2.04 9.46
C PHE A 73 3.03 2.56 9.01
N CYS A 74 3.06 3.61 8.17
CA CYS A 74 4.31 4.16 7.65
C CYS A 74 5.15 4.76 8.78
N ARG A 75 4.53 5.50 9.70
CA ARG A 75 5.24 6.10 10.85
C ARG A 75 5.94 5.06 11.72
N ASN A 76 5.25 3.98 12.07
CA ASN A 76 5.83 2.95 12.93
C ASN A 76 6.82 2.05 12.17
N THR A 77 6.63 1.88 10.87
CA THR A 77 7.62 1.26 9.97
C THR A 77 8.93 2.05 9.97
N MET A 78 8.89 3.37 9.80
CA MET A 78 10.10 4.20 9.87
C MET A 78 10.77 4.13 11.25
N LYS A 79 10.00 4.12 12.34
CA LYS A 79 10.54 3.90 13.68
C LYS A 79 11.26 2.57 13.83
N ILE A 80 10.73 1.49 13.24
CA ILE A 80 11.40 0.18 13.24
C ILE A 80 12.75 0.28 12.53
N LEU A 81 12.83 0.99 11.39
CA LEU A 81 14.09 1.21 10.67
C LEU A 81 15.10 2.04 11.48
N CYS A 82 14.68 3.16 12.11
CA CYS A 82 15.54 3.93 13.02
C CYS A 82 16.10 3.04 14.13
N GLU A 83 15.25 2.21 14.75
CA GLU A 83 15.66 1.34 15.86
C GLU A 83 16.54 0.16 15.39
N LEU A 84 16.36 -0.35 14.16
CA LEU A 84 17.27 -1.32 13.55
C LEU A 84 18.65 -0.71 13.32
N TYR A 85 18.71 0.51 12.80
CA TYR A 85 19.95 1.27 12.63
C TYR A 85 20.64 1.52 13.98
N ASN A 86 19.91 1.95 15.00
CA ASN A 86 20.49 2.19 16.33
C ASN A 86 21.07 0.92 16.97
N CYS A 87 20.63 -0.28 16.56
CA CYS A 87 21.24 -1.54 17.01
C CYS A 87 22.67 -1.76 16.48
N THR A 88 23.13 -0.99 15.49
CA THR A 88 24.53 -1.01 15.04
C THR A 88 25.45 -0.20 15.93
N GLU A 89 24.93 0.45 16.98
CA GLU A 89 25.66 1.36 17.86
C GLU A 89 26.37 2.50 17.07
N PRO A 90 25.62 3.25 16.24
CA PRO A 90 26.19 4.34 15.46
C PRO A 90 26.68 5.49 16.36
N GLU A 91 27.61 6.31 15.86
CA GLU A 91 28.04 7.53 16.56
C GLU A 91 26.89 8.52 16.78
N THR A 92 25.95 8.57 15.83
CA THR A 92 24.74 9.39 15.89
C THR A 92 23.51 8.48 15.83
N GLU A 93 22.68 8.51 16.87
CA GLU A 93 21.42 7.76 16.89
C GLU A 93 20.39 8.38 15.94
N ALA A 94 19.69 7.53 15.20
CA ALA A 94 18.49 7.90 14.46
C ALA A 94 17.30 8.07 15.41
N SER A 95 16.53 9.14 15.21
CA SER A 95 15.28 9.41 15.91
C SER A 95 14.17 9.67 14.91
N TYR A 96 12.95 9.22 15.24
CA TYR A 96 11.79 9.47 14.39
C TYR A 96 11.38 10.96 14.35
N ASP A 97 11.82 11.75 15.33
CA ASP A 97 11.50 13.18 15.41
C ASP A 97 12.46 14.06 14.59
N GLN A 98 13.41 13.45 13.87
CA GLN A 98 14.28 14.13 12.90
C GLN A 98 13.56 14.34 11.56
N ASP A 99 14.03 15.33 10.80
CA ASP A 99 13.61 15.55 9.41
C ASP A 99 14.22 14.50 8.46
N TRP A 100 13.90 14.59 7.17
CA TRP A 100 14.29 13.63 6.15
C TRP A 100 15.79 13.67 5.83
N GLU A 101 16.42 14.85 5.85
CA GLU A 101 17.84 15.02 5.50
C GLU A 101 18.76 14.26 6.48
N PRO A 102 18.58 14.37 7.82
CA PRO A 102 19.31 13.51 8.76
C PRO A 102 19.10 12.01 8.49
N TRP A 103 17.90 11.58 8.08
CA TRP A 103 17.67 10.16 7.76
C TRP A 103 18.37 9.71 6.49
N GLU A 104 18.55 10.58 5.50
CA GLU A 104 19.36 10.27 4.31
C GLU A 104 20.84 10.16 4.69
N GLU A 105 21.37 11.10 5.47
CA GLU A 105 22.77 11.08 5.94
C GLU A 105 23.10 9.81 6.75
N LEU A 106 22.14 9.35 7.57
CA LEU A 106 22.26 8.11 8.35
C LEU A 106 21.98 6.84 7.53
N GLY A 107 21.59 6.95 6.25
CA GLY A 107 21.28 5.81 5.39
C GLY A 107 19.98 5.09 5.73
N ILE A 108 19.02 5.76 6.37
CA ILE A 108 17.68 5.21 6.64
C ILE A 108 16.80 5.30 5.39
N VAL A 109 16.88 6.42 4.66
CA VAL A 109 16.11 6.71 3.43
C VAL A 109 17.04 7.14 2.29
N GLY A 110 16.47 7.40 1.11
CA GLY A 110 17.22 7.81 -0.08
C GLY A 110 17.78 6.64 -0.88
N VAL A 111 18.64 6.94 -1.85
CA VAL A 111 19.13 6.00 -2.89
C VAL A 111 19.70 4.72 -2.30
N ASN A 112 20.48 4.87 -1.24
CA ASN A 112 21.13 3.80 -0.50
C ASN A 112 20.54 3.65 0.91
N GLY A 113 19.27 4.01 1.09
CA GLY A 113 18.58 3.90 2.37
C GLY A 113 18.21 2.45 2.72
N LEU A 114 17.86 2.21 3.98
CA LEU A 114 17.26 0.94 4.43
C LEU A 114 15.80 0.77 3.98
N ALA A 115 15.09 1.86 3.70
CA ALA A 115 13.66 1.82 3.41
C ALA A 115 13.34 1.13 2.07
N LEU A 116 12.62 0.01 2.13
CA LEU A 116 11.88 -0.59 1.02
C LEU A 116 10.61 -1.24 1.57
N ILE A 117 9.43 -0.71 1.21
CA ILE A 117 8.14 -1.23 1.67
C ILE A 117 7.32 -1.75 0.49
N LEU A 118 7.10 -3.05 0.51
CA LEU A 118 6.32 -3.78 -0.47
C LEU A 118 4.92 -4.09 0.08
N ASN A 119 3.99 -4.38 -0.81
CA ASN A 119 2.67 -4.89 -0.42
C ASN A 119 2.38 -6.25 -1.06
N ALA A 120 1.73 -7.14 -0.31
CA ALA A 120 1.32 -8.45 -0.80
C ALA A 120 0.27 -8.32 -1.90
N PHE A 121 -0.69 -7.39 -1.77
CA PHE A 121 -1.85 -7.28 -2.65
C PHE A 121 -1.76 -6.05 -3.59
N PRO A 122 -1.98 -6.23 -4.90
CA PRO A 122 -1.92 -5.17 -5.90
C PRO A 122 -3.14 -4.27 -5.94
N ILE A 123 -4.22 -4.62 -5.24
CA ILE A 123 -5.42 -3.79 -5.16
C ILE A 123 -5.72 -3.65 -3.68
N SER A 124 -5.69 -2.42 -3.21
CA SER A 124 -6.10 -2.08 -1.85
C SER A 124 -7.59 -1.80 -1.79
N PHE A 125 -8.20 -2.23 -0.70
CA PHE A 125 -9.60 -1.98 -0.40
C PHE A 125 -9.75 -1.26 0.94
N GLU A 126 -10.89 -0.60 1.15
CA GLU A 126 -11.18 0.17 2.38
C GLU A 126 -10.82 -0.59 3.68
N ASN A 127 -11.19 -1.87 3.75
CA ASN A 127 -10.63 -2.85 4.68
C ASN A 127 -11.14 -4.25 4.33
N ARG A 128 -10.39 -5.27 4.71
CA ARG A 128 -10.70 -6.69 4.41
C ARG A 128 -12.09 -7.17 4.83
N ARG A 129 -12.62 -6.69 5.97
CA ARG A 129 -13.96 -7.07 6.44
C ARG A 129 -15.03 -6.54 5.49
N VAL A 130 -14.82 -5.34 4.98
CA VAL A 130 -15.68 -4.72 3.96
C VAL A 130 -15.47 -5.42 2.61
N SER A 131 -14.23 -5.65 2.18
CA SER A 131 -13.91 -6.29 0.89
C SER A 131 -14.57 -7.67 0.74
N GLY A 132 -14.52 -8.50 1.78
CA GLY A 132 -15.15 -9.82 1.76
C GLY A 132 -16.67 -9.74 1.55
N LYS A 133 -17.33 -8.71 2.09
CA LYS A 133 -18.79 -8.52 1.97
C LYS A 133 -19.18 -7.83 0.67
N LYS A 134 -18.37 -6.87 0.23
CA LYS A 134 -18.65 -5.97 -0.89
C LYS A 134 -17.94 -6.39 -2.18
N TRP A 135 -17.28 -7.55 -2.24
CA TRP A 135 -16.54 -8.01 -3.42
C TRP A 135 -17.34 -7.85 -4.72
N ASN A 136 -18.62 -8.22 -4.68
CA ASN A 136 -19.54 -8.15 -5.83
C ASN A 136 -20.17 -6.76 -6.05
N GLU A 137 -19.83 -5.77 -5.22
CA GLU A 137 -20.22 -4.37 -5.40
C GLU A 137 -19.13 -3.56 -6.10
N TYR A 138 -17.87 -3.96 -5.96
CA TYR A 138 -16.75 -3.30 -6.63
C TYR A 138 -16.89 -3.42 -8.16
N LYS A 139 -16.53 -2.32 -8.83
CA LYS A 139 -16.55 -2.23 -10.28
C LYS A 139 -15.23 -1.72 -10.83
N VAL A 140 -14.98 -2.02 -12.10
CA VAL A 140 -13.82 -1.53 -12.85
C VAL A 140 -14.32 -0.84 -14.10
N ARG A 141 -13.86 0.38 -14.33
CA ARG A 141 -14.03 1.10 -15.60
C ARG A 141 -12.84 0.73 -16.49
N THR A 142 -13.13 -0.07 -17.51
CA THR A 142 -12.08 -0.61 -18.39
C THR A 142 -11.67 0.41 -19.44
N THR A 143 -10.43 0.31 -19.91
CA THR A 143 -9.90 1.12 -21.02
C THR A 143 -10.63 0.89 -22.35
N LYS A 144 -11.31 -0.25 -22.50
CA LYS A 144 -12.07 -0.60 -23.72
C LYS A 144 -13.49 -0.05 -23.73
N ASP A 145 -14.10 0.08 -22.55
CA ASP A 145 -15.42 0.66 -22.37
C ASP A 145 -15.41 1.52 -21.10
N GLU A 146 -15.04 2.79 -21.29
CA GLU A 146 -15.01 3.77 -20.22
C GLU A 146 -16.41 4.21 -19.79
N ARG A 147 -17.48 3.86 -20.52
CA ARG A 147 -18.84 4.32 -20.18
C ARG A 147 -19.56 3.34 -19.29
N ASN A 148 -19.31 2.06 -19.44
CA ASN A 148 -20.02 1.00 -18.71
C ASN A 148 -19.03 0.23 -17.82
N PRO A 149 -18.96 0.54 -16.52
CA PRO A 149 -18.10 -0.19 -15.61
C PRO A 149 -18.66 -1.60 -15.38
N ILE A 150 -17.78 -2.60 -15.41
CA ILE A 150 -18.09 -4.01 -15.17
C ILE A 150 -17.80 -4.39 -13.72
N LEU A 151 -18.33 -5.52 -13.26
CA LEU A 151 -18.02 -5.99 -11.90
C LEU A 151 -16.54 -6.36 -11.78
N LEU A 152 -15.95 -6.10 -10.61
CA LEU A 152 -14.58 -6.53 -10.31
C LEU A 152 -14.44 -8.06 -10.44
N SER A 153 -15.46 -8.81 -10.04
CA SER A 153 -15.51 -10.27 -10.20
C SER A 153 -15.52 -10.71 -11.68
N GLU A 154 -16.11 -9.93 -12.58
CA GLU A 154 -16.08 -10.19 -14.03
C GLU A 154 -14.69 -9.88 -14.60
N TRP A 155 -14.12 -8.73 -14.24
CA TRP A 155 -12.80 -8.31 -14.70
C TRP A 155 -11.70 -9.27 -14.22
N THR A 156 -11.69 -9.59 -12.92
CA THR A 156 -10.74 -10.54 -12.33
C THR A 156 -11.07 -11.99 -12.70
N GLY A 157 -12.33 -12.32 -12.97
CA GLY A 157 -12.79 -13.70 -13.08
C GLY A 157 -12.85 -14.46 -11.75
N LEU A 158 -12.79 -13.76 -10.61
CA LEU A 158 -12.76 -14.34 -9.27
C LEU A 158 -14.07 -14.04 -8.53
N LYS A 159 -14.66 -15.06 -7.90
CA LYS A 159 -16.03 -14.98 -7.37
C LYS A 159 -16.13 -14.28 -6.02
N ASN A 160 -15.04 -14.23 -5.27
CA ASN A 160 -14.99 -13.69 -3.92
C ASN A 160 -13.56 -13.25 -3.55
N PHE A 161 -13.45 -12.55 -2.42
CA PHE A 161 -12.20 -12.02 -1.92
C PHE A 161 -11.18 -13.11 -1.53
N ASP A 162 -11.63 -14.27 -1.07
CA ASP A 162 -10.73 -15.37 -0.70
C ASP A 162 -10.06 -16.00 -1.94
N GLU A 163 -10.81 -16.12 -3.05
CA GLU A 163 -10.26 -16.50 -4.35
C GLU A 163 -9.24 -15.48 -4.84
N TYR A 164 -9.49 -14.18 -4.63
CA TYR A 164 -8.53 -13.10 -4.90
C TYR A 164 -7.24 -13.26 -4.10
N ILE A 165 -7.31 -13.43 -2.78
CA ILE A 165 -6.11 -13.61 -1.95
C ILE A 165 -5.28 -14.81 -2.45
N LYS A 166 -5.93 -15.96 -2.66
CA LYS A 166 -5.25 -17.17 -3.13
C LYS A 166 -4.61 -16.98 -4.51
N PHE A 167 -5.33 -16.34 -5.43
CA PHE A 167 -4.82 -16.04 -6.76
C PHE A 167 -3.60 -15.13 -6.69
N VAL A 168 -3.70 -14.02 -5.96
CA VAL A 168 -2.62 -13.04 -5.82
C VAL A 168 -1.38 -13.69 -5.21
N VAL A 169 -1.51 -14.37 -4.07
CA VAL A 169 -0.38 -15.02 -3.39
C VAL A 169 0.30 -16.02 -4.30
N LYS A 170 -0.47 -16.88 -4.98
CA LYS A 170 0.08 -17.90 -5.89
C LYS A 170 0.90 -17.29 -7.04
N HIS A 171 0.42 -16.20 -7.63
CA HIS A 171 1.06 -15.58 -8.78
C HIS A 171 2.22 -14.65 -8.38
N ARG A 172 2.03 -13.81 -7.35
CA ARG A 172 3.08 -12.93 -6.83
C ARG A 172 4.23 -13.67 -6.18
N SER A 173 3.96 -14.81 -5.54
CA SER A 173 5.00 -15.61 -4.89
C SER A 173 6.15 -15.92 -5.83
N LYS A 174 5.87 -16.23 -7.09
CA LYS A 174 6.91 -16.48 -8.11
C LYS A 174 7.84 -15.30 -8.30
N ILE A 175 7.29 -14.09 -8.39
CA ILE A 175 8.07 -12.88 -8.68
C ILE A 175 8.82 -12.43 -7.43
N TYR A 176 8.13 -12.40 -6.29
CA TYR A 176 8.69 -11.94 -5.02
C TYR A 176 9.79 -12.89 -4.53
N SER A 177 9.58 -14.20 -4.62
CA SER A 177 10.62 -15.18 -4.27
C SER A 177 11.80 -15.15 -5.23
N ASN A 178 11.60 -14.91 -6.53
CA ASN A 178 12.69 -14.74 -7.48
C ASN A 178 13.55 -13.52 -7.15
N GLU A 179 12.92 -12.36 -6.89
CA GLU A 179 13.66 -11.15 -6.47
C GLU A 179 14.36 -11.35 -5.12
N ARG A 180 13.71 -12.01 -4.14
CA ARG A 180 14.34 -12.39 -2.87
C ARG A 180 15.58 -13.25 -3.10
N LYS A 181 15.49 -14.29 -3.94
CA LYS A 181 16.61 -15.21 -4.24
C LYS A 181 17.73 -14.51 -5.00
N LEU A 182 17.39 -13.58 -5.90
CA LEU A 182 18.35 -12.80 -6.68
C LEU A 182 19.12 -11.79 -5.82
N ARG A 183 18.40 -10.98 -5.04
CA ARG A 183 18.95 -9.85 -4.28
C ARG A 183 19.42 -10.21 -2.89
N LYS A 184 18.90 -11.31 -2.35
CA LYS A 184 19.29 -11.89 -1.06
C LYS A 184 19.21 -10.86 0.08
N PRO A 185 18.07 -10.16 0.26
CA PRO A 185 17.88 -9.34 1.46
C PRO A 185 18.09 -10.22 2.68
N LYS A 186 18.67 -9.65 3.74
CA LYS A 186 18.97 -10.41 4.96
C LYS A 186 17.74 -10.55 5.84
N LEU A 187 16.84 -9.56 5.79
CA LEU A 187 15.62 -9.51 6.58
C LEU A 187 14.43 -9.08 5.72
N ILE A 188 13.30 -9.78 5.86
CA ILE A 188 11.99 -9.35 5.38
C ILE A 188 11.03 -9.28 6.57
N ILE A 189 10.48 -8.11 6.87
CA ILE A 189 9.54 -7.89 7.97
C ILE A 189 8.12 -7.78 7.42
N CYS A 190 7.30 -8.80 7.65
CA CYS A 190 5.91 -8.88 7.22
C CYS A 190 4.96 -8.48 8.34
N PHE A 191 4.01 -7.60 8.04
CA PHE A 191 3.12 -6.99 9.02
C PHE A 191 1.70 -7.57 9.00
N GLY A 192 1.36 -8.29 10.04
CA GLY A 192 0.02 -8.83 10.27
C GLY A 192 0.05 -10.32 10.60
N LYS A 193 0.28 -10.68 11.86
CA LYS A 193 0.34 -12.07 12.33
C LYS A 193 -0.86 -12.95 11.93
N GLN A 194 -2.03 -12.35 11.75
CA GLN A 194 -3.25 -13.04 11.30
C GLN A 194 -3.14 -13.56 9.84
N SER A 195 -2.11 -13.13 9.10
CA SER A 195 -1.84 -13.51 7.72
C SER A 195 -0.48 -14.21 7.59
N LEU A 196 -0.07 -14.94 8.63
CA LEU A 196 1.16 -15.75 8.65
C LEU A 196 1.28 -16.61 7.39
N ASP A 197 0.31 -17.48 7.12
CA ASP A 197 0.38 -18.39 5.97
C ASP A 197 0.46 -17.64 4.63
N THR A 198 -0.27 -16.52 4.51
CA THR A 198 -0.22 -15.64 3.33
C THR A 198 1.20 -15.14 3.06
N PHE A 199 1.92 -14.71 4.10
CA PHE A 199 3.29 -14.22 3.94
C PHE A 199 4.29 -15.35 3.70
N LEU A 200 4.14 -16.50 4.38
CA LEU A 200 4.99 -17.67 4.13
C LEU A 200 4.85 -18.15 2.69
N ASP A 201 3.62 -18.20 2.16
CA ASP A 201 3.35 -18.58 0.78
C ASP A 201 3.87 -17.52 -0.22
N LEU A 202 3.69 -16.23 0.08
CA LEU A 202 4.19 -15.14 -0.76
C LEU A 202 5.72 -15.16 -0.91
N TRP A 203 6.45 -15.51 0.14
CA TRP A 203 7.91 -15.49 0.13
C TRP A 203 8.56 -16.85 -0.16
N ASP A 204 7.75 -17.85 -0.50
CA ASP A 204 8.19 -19.22 -0.80
C ASP A 204 8.99 -19.82 0.38
N VAL A 205 8.40 -19.75 1.58
CA VAL A 205 8.95 -20.34 2.79
C VAL A 205 8.45 -21.78 2.92
N GLU A 206 9.35 -22.74 2.73
CA GLU A 206 9.00 -24.18 2.77
C GLU A 206 8.65 -24.65 4.18
N SER A 207 9.45 -24.25 5.19
CA SER A 207 9.24 -24.65 6.57
C SER A 207 8.02 -23.97 7.18
N ARG A 208 7.15 -24.75 7.81
CA ARG A 208 6.03 -24.25 8.64
C ARG A 208 6.34 -24.22 10.12
N THR A 209 7.54 -24.64 10.51
CA THR A 209 8.05 -24.50 11.87
C THR A 209 8.93 -23.25 11.95
N PRO A 210 8.63 -22.29 12.84
CA PRO A 210 9.43 -21.09 12.97
C PRO A 210 10.84 -21.42 13.44
N SER A 211 11.84 -20.78 12.84
CA SER A 211 13.22 -20.84 13.32
C SER A 211 13.38 -20.08 14.64
N LEU A 212 12.59 -19.02 14.82
CA LEU A 212 12.60 -18.16 15.99
C LEU A 212 11.18 -17.71 16.30
N ALA A 213 10.86 -17.56 17.58
CA ALA A 213 9.60 -17.02 18.05
C ALA A 213 9.87 -16.04 19.21
N PHE A 214 9.09 -14.98 19.29
CA PHE A 214 9.27 -13.92 20.28
C PHE A 214 7.94 -13.29 20.67
N ASN A 215 7.83 -12.80 21.90
CA ASN A 215 6.75 -11.91 22.29
C ASN A 215 7.31 -10.52 22.59
N PHE A 216 6.93 -9.51 21.80
CA PHE A 216 7.42 -8.15 21.98
C PHE A 216 6.94 -7.43 23.26
N ASP A 217 5.98 -8.00 23.99
CA ASP A 217 5.53 -7.46 25.26
C ASP A 217 6.52 -7.80 26.39
N ASP A 218 7.38 -8.80 26.15
CA ASP A 218 8.52 -9.11 27.01
C ASP A 218 9.74 -8.29 26.54
N PRO A 219 10.56 -7.72 27.45
CA PRO A 219 11.85 -7.15 27.09
C PRO A 219 12.70 -8.17 26.34
N PHE A 220 13.30 -7.79 25.22
CA PHE A 220 14.17 -8.69 24.50
C PHE A 220 15.39 -9.07 25.35
N ASN A 221 15.68 -10.36 25.42
CA ASN A 221 16.88 -10.89 26.05
C ASN A 221 17.44 -12.03 25.17
N PRO A 222 18.68 -11.93 24.68
CA PRO A 222 19.27 -12.94 23.80
C PRO A 222 19.54 -14.28 24.51
N ASP A 223 19.56 -14.29 25.85
CA ASP A 223 19.90 -15.43 26.70
C ASP A 223 18.69 -16.14 27.32
N PHE A 224 17.48 -15.60 27.15
CA PHE A 224 16.26 -16.14 27.75
C PHE A 224 15.14 -16.28 26.73
N GLU A 225 14.36 -17.35 26.85
CA GLU A 225 13.12 -17.50 26.12
C GLU A 225 12.05 -16.54 26.68
N SER A 226 11.24 -15.98 25.79
CA SER A 226 10.08 -15.17 26.15
C SER A 226 9.15 -15.95 27.09
N LYS A 227 8.73 -15.32 28.19
CA LYS A 227 7.84 -15.96 29.18
C LYS A 227 6.40 -16.02 28.68
N SER A 228 6.05 -15.09 27.80
CA SER A 228 4.72 -14.95 27.22
C SER A 228 4.58 -15.75 25.92
N HIS A 229 3.35 -16.11 25.55
CA HIS A 229 3.11 -16.81 24.28
C HIS A 229 3.60 -15.96 23.09
N PRO A 230 4.37 -16.51 22.14
CA PRO A 230 4.97 -15.72 21.06
C PRO A 230 3.90 -15.04 20.20
N ASN A 231 4.19 -13.81 19.79
CA ASN A 231 3.34 -13.03 18.87
C ASN A 231 4.06 -12.62 17.58
N CYS A 232 5.37 -12.88 17.51
CA CYS A 232 6.25 -12.73 16.36
C CYS A 232 6.89 -14.08 16.02
N PHE A 233 7.01 -14.38 14.73
CA PHE A 233 7.61 -15.61 14.23
C PHE A 233 8.56 -15.30 13.10
N ALA A 234 9.72 -15.96 13.05
CA ALA A 234 10.66 -15.79 11.95
C ALA A 234 11.16 -17.13 11.41
N TYR A 235 11.37 -17.17 10.10
CA TYR A 235 11.67 -18.37 9.32
C TYR A 235 12.86 -18.07 8.43
N TRP A 236 13.89 -18.91 8.52
CA TRP A 236 14.95 -18.89 7.52
C TRP A 236 14.46 -19.56 6.23
N THR A 237 14.61 -18.85 5.12
CA THR A 237 14.49 -19.39 3.78
C THR A 237 15.71 -18.93 2.98
N ASP A 238 16.51 -19.89 2.50
CA ASP A 238 17.81 -19.65 1.88
C ASP A 238 18.76 -18.79 2.77
N GLU A 239 19.07 -17.57 2.30
CA GLU A 239 19.90 -16.56 2.96
C GLU A 239 19.07 -15.45 3.64
N THR A 240 17.74 -15.54 3.65
CA THR A 240 16.86 -14.47 4.12
C THR A 240 16.07 -14.90 5.35
N LEU A 241 16.01 -14.04 6.37
CA LEU A 241 15.09 -14.20 7.50
C LEU A 241 13.75 -13.55 7.17
N VAL A 242 12.68 -14.34 7.03
CA VAL A 242 11.32 -13.81 6.86
C VAL A 242 10.64 -13.80 8.23
N ALA A 243 10.41 -12.62 8.77
CA ALA A 243 9.71 -12.42 10.03
C ALA A 243 8.26 -12.00 9.77
N VAL A 244 7.30 -12.66 10.42
CA VAL A 244 5.90 -12.22 10.47
C VAL A 244 5.61 -11.71 11.88
N VAL A 245 5.31 -10.42 11.96
CA VAL A 245 5.07 -9.71 13.22
C VAL A 245 3.67 -9.09 13.23
N PRO A 246 3.12 -8.70 14.39
CA PRO A 246 1.84 -8.01 14.46
C PRO A 246 1.87 -6.67 13.71
N PHE A 247 0.69 -6.19 13.31
CA PHE A 247 0.58 -4.93 12.56
C PHE A 247 1.20 -3.76 13.35
N PRO A 248 1.91 -2.82 12.69
CA PRO A 248 2.57 -1.70 13.35
C PRO A 248 1.56 -0.57 13.62
N GLY A 249 0.51 -0.89 14.38
CA GLY A 249 -0.62 -0.02 14.69
C GLY A 249 -1.72 -0.75 15.47
N GLY A 250 -2.75 -0.01 15.89
CA GLY A 250 -3.87 -0.56 16.66
C GLY A 250 -3.54 -0.93 18.12
N PRO A 251 -4.53 -1.36 18.92
CA PRO A 251 -4.34 -1.60 20.36
C PRO A 251 -3.29 -2.67 20.69
N ASN A 252 -3.30 -3.78 19.93
CA ASN A 252 -2.48 -4.97 20.18
C ASN A 252 -1.27 -5.09 19.25
N GLY A 253 -0.93 -4.01 18.54
CA GLY A 253 0.18 -4.00 17.58
C GLY A 253 1.45 -3.35 18.11
N ILE A 254 2.41 -3.19 17.20
CA ILE A 254 3.73 -2.59 17.45
C ILE A 254 3.59 -1.06 17.33
N LYS A 255 3.13 -0.40 18.40
CA LYS A 255 2.84 1.05 18.40
C LYS A 255 3.58 1.88 19.44
N SER A 256 4.12 1.24 20.48
CA SER A 256 4.82 1.91 21.57
C SER A 256 6.33 1.73 21.40
N LYS A 257 7.12 2.69 21.88
CA LYS A 257 8.58 2.62 21.82
C LYS A 257 9.13 1.29 22.36
N PRO A 258 8.72 0.78 23.55
CA PRO A 258 9.22 -0.50 24.05
C PRO A 258 8.95 -1.68 23.09
N ARG A 259 7.77 -1.75 22.47
CA ARG A 259 7.44 -2.82 21.52
C ARG A 259 8.24 -2.72 20.23
N ILE A 260 8.45 -1.50 19.73
CA ILE A 260 9.27 -1.25 18.54
C ILE A 260 10.71 -1.68 18.82
N THR A 261 11.31 -1.18 19.91
CA THR A 261 12.68 -1.54 20.32
C THR A 261 12.81 -3.05 20.50
N ASN A 262 11.90 -3.71 21.23
CA ASN A 262 11.94 -5.16 21.43
C ASN A 262 11.94 -5.95 20.10
N VAL A 263 11.09 -5.57 19.14
CA VAL A 263 11.03 -6.26 17.83
C VAL A 263 12.30 -5.96 17.02
N SER A 264 12.73 -4.71 16.93
CA SER A 264 13.92 -4.31 16.18
C SER A 264 15.17 -5.01 16.73
N THR A 265 15.39 -4.98 18.05
CA THR A 265 16.54 -5.63 18.68
C THR A 265 16.50 -7.15 18.51
N TRP A 266 15.32 -7.80 18.63
CA TRP A 266 15.19 -9.23 18.38
C TRP A 266 15.58 -9.60 16.94
N LEU A 267 15.04 -8.89 15.96
CA LEU A 267 15.31 -9.14 14.55
C LEU A 267 16.78 -8.86 14.19
N TYR A 268 17.33 -7.75 14.65
CA TYR A 268 18.73 -7.40 14.42
C TYR A 268 19.65 -8.49 14.94
N ASN A 269 19.48 -8.91 16.20
CA ASN A 269 20.31 -9.95 16.81
C ASN A 269 20.15 -11.31 16.11
N ALA A 270 18.94 -11.65 15.68
CA ALA A 270 18.67 -12.88 14.94
C ALA A 270 19.47 -12.96 13.64
N VAL A 271 19.53 -11.85 12.89
CA VAL A 271 20.27 -11.77 11.62
C VAL A 271 21.78 -11.63 11.86
N ALA A 272 22.18 -10.82 12.84
CA ALA A 272 23.58 -10.61 13.20
C ALA A 272 24.28 -11.90 13.67
N LYS A 273 23.56 -12.82 14.32
CA LYS A 273 24.09 -14.17 14.65
C LYS A 273 24.57 -14.94 13.41
N ARG A 274 23.99 -14.69 12.24
CA ARG A 274 24.35 -15.37 10.98
C ARG A 274 25.34 -14.58 10.12
N TYR A 275 25.21 -13.26 10.09
CA TYR A 275 25.94 -12.40 9.15
C TYR A 275 26.95 -11.44 9.79
N GLY A 276 27.03 -11.41 11.12
CA GLY A 276 27.81 -10.42 11.87
C GLY A 276 27.04 -9.11 12.10
N PRO A 277 27.58 -8.19 12.93
CA PRO A 277 26.90 -6.96 13.32
C PRO A 277 26.67 -6.00 12.14
N ASN A 278 27.56 -5.98 11.15
CA ASN A 278 27.51 -5.05 10.02
C ASN A 278 26.59 -5.53 8.87
N TRP A 279 25.61 -6.38 9.15
CA TRP A 279 24.75 -6.97 8.10
C TRP A 279 23.80 -5.95 7.44
N LEU A 280 23.65 -4.77 8.03
CA LEU A 280 22.91 -3.63 7.48
C LEU A 280 23.71 -2.81 6.45
N ASP A 281 25.02 -3.07 6.30
CA ASP A 281 25.86 -2.35 5.35
C ASP A 281 25.37 -2.55 3.92
N ILE A 282 25.11 -1.44 3.23
CA ILE A 282 24.77 -1.42 1.80
C ILE A 282 26.06 -1.15 1.03
N PRO A 283 26.47 -2.02 0.09
CA PRO A 283 27.64 -1.75 -0.74
C PRO A 283 27.46 -0.43 -1.50
N ASN A 284 28.36 0.54 -1.24
CA ASN A 284 28.37 1.81 -1.96
C ASN A 284 28.55 1.56 -3.46
N ILE A 285 27.46 1.69 -4.21
CA ILE A 285 27.48 1.69 -5.67
C ILE A 285 26.85 3.00 -6.10
N VAL A 286 27.59 3.78 -6.87
CA VAL A 286 27.11 5.01 -7.50
C VAL A 286 26.00 4.61 -8.47
N VAL A 287 24.75 4.72 -8.03
CA VAL A 287 23.63 4.83 -8.96
C VAL A 287 23.83 6.18 -9.63
N SER A 288 24.01 6.20 -10.95
CA SER A 288 24.08 7.48 -11.67
C SER A 288 22.82 8.26 -11.32
N GLU A 289 22.97 9.44 -10.73
CA GLU A 289 21.88 10.40 -10.60
C GLU A 289 21.28 10.57 -12.00
N LYS A 290 20.15 9.91 -12.24
CA LYS A 290 19.25 10.39 -13.26
C LYS A 290 18.68 11.65 -12.63
N THR A 291 19.26 12.80 -12.99
CA THR A 291 18.56 14.07 -12.92
C THR A 291 17.39 13.95 -13.90
N GLU A 292 16.33 13.27 -13.50
CA GLU A 292 15.04 13.50 -14.11
C GLU A 292 14.65 14.90 -13.65
N GLU A 293 15.00 15.90 -14.47
CA GLU A 293 14.17 17.10 -14.54
C GLU A 293 12.74 16.61 -14.52
N VAL A 294 11.93 17.09 -13.57
CA VAL A 294 10.50 16.84 -13.56
C VAL A 294 9.98 17.31 -14.91
N SER A 295 9.86 16.35 -15.82
CA SER A 295 9.54 16.62 -17.20
C SER A 295 8.15 17.24 -17.20
N ILE A 296 7.93 18.27 -18.02
CA ILE A 296 6.59 18.81 -18.26
C ILE A 296 5.58 17.68 -18.55
N GLN A 297 6.04 16.55 -19.11
CA GLN A 297 5.22 15.36 -19.31
C GLN A 297 4.73 14.69 -18.01
N SER A 298 5.54 14.60 -16.96
CA SER A 298 5.13 13.97 -15.69
C SER A 298 4.14 14.85 -14.93
N GLU A 299 4.35 16.19 -14.93
CA GLU A 299 3.37 17.14 -14.39
C GLU A 299 2.03 17.01 -15.13
N VAL A 300 2.04 17.04 -16.47
CA VAL A 300 0.82 16.90 -17.30
C VAL A 300 0.11 15.56 -17.08
N LEU A 301 0.86 14.46 -16.94
CA LEU A 301 0.28 13.14 -16.67
C LEU A 301 -0.37 13.07 -15.29
N SER A 302 0.27 13.64 -14.26
CA SER A 302 -0.30 13.69 -12.90
C SER A 302 -1.61 14.49 -12.87
N GLU A 303 -1.66 15.61 -13.60
CA GLU A 303 -2.84 16.47 -13.72
C GLU A 303 -3.97 15.77 -14.50
N THR A 304 -3.61 15.04 -15.55
CA THR A 304 -4.57 14.25 -16.32
C THR A 304 -5.22 13.17 -15.45
N ARG A 305 -4.43 12.48 -14.60
CA ARG A 305 -4.95 11.48 -13.65
C ARG A 305 -5.92 12.10 -12.64
N LEU A 306 -5.56 13.22 -12.01
CA LEU A 306 -6.45 13.94 -11.09
C LEU A 306 -7.78 14.33 -11.74
N PHE A 307 -7.73 14.81 -12.99
CA PHE A 307 -8.93 15.15 -13.74
C PHE A 307 -9.79 13.91 -14.05
N GLN A 308 -9.16 12.81 -14.48
CA GLN A 308 -9.84 11.54 -14.74
C GLN A 308 -10.55 11.02 -13.48
N ASP A 309 -9.89 11.11 -12.33
CA ASP A 309 -10.45 10.73 -11.03
C ASP A 309 -11.72 11.51 -10.68
N LEU A 310 -11.68 12.84 -10.82
CA LEU A 310 -12.83 13.69 -10.53
C LEU A 310 -14.01 13.42 -11.48
N VAL A 311 -13.73 13.23 -12.78
CA VAL A 311 -14.74 12.84 -13.75
C VAL A 311 -15.33 11.48 -13.40
N ASN A 312 -14.50 10.52 -12.99
CA ASN A 312 -14.96 9.19 -12.59
C ASN A 312 -15.84 9.24 -11.34
N GLN A 313 -15.53 10.09 -10.36
CA GLN A 313 -16.38 10.32 -9.18
C GLN A 313 -17.74 10.91 -9.58
N GLN A 314 -17.76 11.88 -10.51
CA GLN A 314 -19.01 12.44 -11.03
C GLN A 314 -19.84 11.40 -11.78
N LEU A 315 -19.22 10.57 -12.62
CA LEU A 315 -19.88 9.47 -13.32
C LEU A 315 -20.45 8.45 -12.33
N ALA A 316 -19.68 8.08 -11.31
CA ALA A 316 -20.14 7.17 -10.25
C ALA A 316 -21.38 7.72 -9.52
N CYS A 317 -21.42 9.02 -9.23
CA CYS A 317 -22.59 9.69 -8.66
C CYS A 317 -23.82 9.56 -9.58
N LEU A 318 -23.66 9.84 -10.88
CA LEU A 318 -24.74 9.69 -11.87
C LEU A 318 -25.22 8.24 -12.03
N GLU A 319 -24.32 7.27 -11.95
CA GLU A 319 -24.66 5.84 -12.02
C GLU A 319 -25.48 5.39 -10.79
N ARG A 320 -25.13 5.87 -9.59
CA ARG A 320 -25.91 5.62 -8.37
C ARG A 320 -27.31 6.21 -8.47
N LEU A 321 -27.43 7.43 -9.00
CA LEU A 321 -28.71 8.08 -9.28
C LEU A 321 -29.58 7.25 -10.23
N LYS A 322 -29.02 6.82 -11.37
CA LYS A 322 -29.73 5.96 -12.34
C LYS A 322 -30.16 4.64 -11.70
N GLY A 323 -29.28 4.03 -10.90
CA GLY A 323 -29.58 2.78 -10.20
C GLY A 323 -30.68 2.93 -9.14
N ALA A 324 -30.75 4.07 -8.44
CA ALA A 324 -31.83 4.37 -7.51
C ALA A 324 -33.17 4.54 -8.24
N ALA A 325 -33.17 5.26 -9.36
CA ALA A 325 -34.36 5.45 -10.19
C ALA A 325 -34.89 4.12 -10.78
N ALA A 326 -34.00 3.22 -11.21
CA ALA A 326 -34.38 1.94 -11.79
C ALA A 326 -35.00 0.95 -10.78
N LYS A 327 -34.86 1.18 -9.47
CA LYS A 327 -35.43 0.34 -8.41
C LYS A 327 -36.83 0.79 -7.97
N LEU A 328 -37.37 1.85 -8.58
CA LEU A 328 -38.68 2.37 -8.22
C LEU A 328 -39.79 1.44 -8.71
N PRO A 329 -40.76 1.07 -7.85
CA PRO A 329 -41.88 0.23 -8.27
C PRO A 329 -42.73 0.92 -9.33
N ASP A 330 -43.11 0.19 -10.39
CA ASP A 330 -44.01 0.72 -11.43
C ASP A 330 -45.35 1.21 -10.85
N SER A 331 -45.78 0.63 -9.72
CA SER A 331 -46.99 1.03 -9.00
C SER A 331 -46.95 2.46 -8.48
N TRP A 332 -45.76 3.03 -8.23
CA TRP A 332 -45.60 4.40 -7.73
C TRP A 332 -45.98 5.45 -8.77
N TYR A 333 -45.91 5.12 -10.07
CA TYR A 333 -46.32 6.03 -11.14
C TYR A 333 -47.84 6.13 -11.32
N SER A 334 -48.60 5.22 -10.70
CA SER A 334 -50.03 5.01 -10.95
C SER A 334 -50.94 5.30 -9.74
N THR A 335 -50.37 5.59 -8.58
CA THR A 335 -51.13 5.82 -7.32
C THR A 335 -50.78 7.18 -6.72
N GLU A 336 -51.76 7.82 -6.07
CA GLU A 336 -51.59 9.16 -5.48
C GLU A 336 -50.55 9.17 -4.33
N ASP A 337 -50.55 8.13 -3.49
CA ASP A 337 -49.51 7.93 -2.47
C ASP A 337 -48.14 7.59 -3.09
N GLY A 338 -48.12 6.84 -4.20
CA GLY A 338 -46.92 6.57 -4.99
C GLY A 338 -46.30 7.84 -5.58
N GLN A 339 -47.13 8.75 -6.09
CA GLN A 339 -46.69 10.04 -6.61
C GLN A 339 -46.09 10.92 -5.52
N LYS A 340 -46.69 10.97 -4.31
CA LYS A 340 -46.11 11.68 -3.16
C LYS A 340 -44.74 11.11 -2.74
N GLN A 341 -44.58 9.78 -2.76
CA GLN A 341 -43.29 9.14 -2.49
C GLN A 341 -42.26 9.48 -3.60
N LEU A 342 -42.69 9.56 -4.86
CA LEU A 342 -41.85 9.97 -5.98
C LEU A 342 -41.38 11.42 -5.85
N GLU A 343 -42.26 12.33 -5.42
CA GLU A 343 -41.96 13.76 -5.19
C GLU A 343 -40.91 13.93 -4.08
N SER A 344 -41.08 13.25 -2.94
CA SER A 344 -40.14 13.29 -1.82
C SER A 344 -38.78 12.67 -2.17
N LEU A 345 -38.79 11.59 -2.96
CA LEU A 345 -37.56 11.01 -3.48
C LEU A 345 -36.88 11.97 -4.46
N LYS A 346 -37.63 12.62 -5.35
CA LYS A 346 -37.09 13.63 -6.28
C LYS A 346 -36.44 14.78 -5.54
N GLU A 347 -37.05 15.28 -4.46
CA GLU A 347 -36.44 16.30 -3.60
C GLU A 347 -35.16 15.79 -2.92
N THR A 348 -35.15 14.55 -2.42
CA THR A 348 -33.97 13.95 -1.79
C THR A 348 -32.84 13.73 -2.81
N LEU A 349 -33.17 13.26 -4.02
CA LEU A 349 -32.23 13.07 -5.12
C LEU A 349 -31.65 14.41 -5.59
N LEU A 350 -32.50 15.43 -5.74
CA LEU A 350 -32.08 16.80 -6.08
C LEU A 350 -31.23 17.39 -4.96
N ARG A 351 -31.59 17.23 -3.69
CA ARG A 351 -30.81 17.80 -2.60
C ARG A 351 -29.47 17.10 -2.43
N ASP A 352 -29.44 15.77 -2.36
CA ASP A 352 -28.26 15.06 -1.89
C ASP A 352 -27.26 14.79 -3.03
N TYR A 353 -27.74 14.37 -4.21
CA TYR A 353 -26.85 14.03 -5.32
C TYR A 353 -26.48 15.22 -6.20
N PHE A 354 -27.37 16.19 -6.44
CA PHE A 354 -26.92 17.42 -7.12
C PHE A 354 -25.99 18.22 -6.22
N HIS A 355 -26.18 18.23 -4.89
CA HIS A 355 -25.19 18.83 -4.00
C HIS A 355 -23.85 18.10 -4.05
N GLU A 356 -23.82 16.75 -4.08
CA GLU A 356 -22.59 15.99 -4.30
C GLU A 356 -21.95 16.36 -5.66
N PHE A 357 -22.75 16.42 -6.73
CA PHE A 357 -22.28 16.77 -8.07
C PHE A 357 -21.73 18.21 -8.16
N ASP A 358 -22.44 19.18 -7.57
CA ASP A 358 -22.03 20.57 -7.51
C ASP A 358 -20.79 20.76 -6.64
N ALA A 359 -20.68 20.01 -5.53
CA ALA A 359 -19.47 20.00 -4.70
C ALA A 359 -18.26 19.46 -5.47
N LEU A 360 -18.41 18.33 -6.18
CA LEU A 360 -17.35 17.78 -7.05
C LEU A 360 -16.99 18.74 -8.17
N ARG A 361 -17.98 19.39 -8.81
CA ARG A 361 -17.76 20.38 -9.87
C ARG A 361 -17.04 21.62 -9.34
N LYS A 362 -17.41 22.09 -8.16
CA LYS A 362 -16.73 23.21 -7.50
C LYS A 362 -15.29 22.84 -7.15
N ASN A 363 -15.06 21.66 -6.58
CA ASN A 363 -13.71 21.19 -6.25
C ASN A 363 -12.83 21.12 -7.51
N LEU A 364 -13.35 20.55 -8.60
CA LEU A 364 -12.65 20.52 -9.89
C LEU A 364 -12.28 21.93 -10.37
N LYS A 365 -13.22 22.88 -10.28
CA LYS A 365 -12.97 24.26 -10.69
C LYS A 365 -11.93 24.95 -9.80
N ASP A 366 -12.05 24.80 -8.49
CA ASP A 366 -11.14 25.41 -7.51
C ASP A 366 -9.71 24.87 -7.70
N GLN A 367 -9.55 23.56 -7.94
CA GLN A 367 -8.27 22.95 -8.27
C GLN A 367 -7.69 23.47 -9.60
N GLN A 368 -8.52 23.59 -10.65
CA GLN A 368 -8.10 24.16 -11.93
C GLN A 368 -7.66 25.63 -11.80
N ASP A 369 -8.40 26.45 -11.05
CA ASP A 369 -8.10 27.86 -10.85
C ASP A 369 -6.81 28.06 -10.02
N GLN A 370 -6.63 27.26 -8.96
CA GLN A 370 -5.40 27.26 -8.16
C GLN A 370 -4.17 26.87 -9.00
N LYS A 371 -4.28 25.80 -9.79
CA LYS A 371 -3.20 25.35 -10.68
C LYS A 371 -2.86 26.35 -11.77
N ARG A 372 -3.88 26.99 -12.36
CA ARG A 372 -3.68 28.04 -13.35
C ARG A 372 -2.89 29.21 -12.74
N LYS A 373 -3.18 29.55 -11.49
CA LYS A 373 -2.45 30.59 -10.76
C LYS A 373 -0.99 30.19 -10.51
N GLU A 374 -0.74 28.98 -10.02
CA GLU A 374 0.62 28.45 -9.79
C GLU A 374 1.44 28.39 -11.08
N THR A 375 0.82 27.96 -12.19
CA THR A 375 1.49 27.90 -13.51
C THR A 375 1.83 29.29 -14.03
N LEU A 376 0.90 30.26 -13.89
CA LEU A 376 1.15 31.65 -14.26
C LEU A 376 2.23 32.30 -13.39
N GLU A 377 2.38 31.88 -12.13
CA GLU A 377 3.46 32.32 -11.25
C GLU A 377 4.81 31.70 -11.64
N LYS A 378 4.86 30.42 -12.04
CA LYS A 378 6.08 29.77 -12.57
C LYS A 378 6.55 30.34 -13.91
N LEU A 379 5.65 30.91 -14.72
CA LEU A 379 5.95 31.50 -16.04
C LEU A 379 6.37 32.98 -15.98
N ARG A 380 6.35 33.59 -14.78
CA ARG A 380 6.84 34.96 -14.53
C ARG A 380 8.25 34.92 -13.97
#